data_AF-A0A931BAZ8-F1
#
_entry.id   AF-A0A931BAZ8-F1
#
_cell.length_a   1.000
_cell.length_b   1.000
_cell.length_c   1.000
_cell.angle_alpha   90.00
_cell.angle_beta   90.00
_cell.angle_gamma   90.00
#
_symmetry.space_group_name_H-M   'P 1'
#
loop_
_entity.id
_entity.type
_entity.pdbx_description
1 polymer ?
#
loop_
_entity_poly.entity_id
_entity_poly.type
_entity_poly.pdbx_seq_one_letter_code
_entity_poly.pdbx_strand_id
1 'polypeptide(L)'
;MVVTKASTPAGLNPKHCNVEGVRNQRTEVALLERAERPHERAAEQPTSREPRWRPLSRTHKILFAVTAVAYATVIVAVFTTSRLVALDWEVMAFKPYMHWPAVLNFLNYYVIAGQRGPSAIVVSAWLTWRCWRQKSWRPLLVLGVSLVLLNMSVGAVKIATGRLGPHYAHVYGSNEIFLGGGIFPSGHTANAVVTWGIVAYLATRWRRIGALLAGWMGFSIGLTTLYLGTHWTTDVLAGWAAGALVLLALPLFEPVVESTDERMRQVWRERRFLRGRKPDSVSVTLPKARDLDHQNKRSIPIGY
;
A
#
# COMPACT_ATOMS: atom_id res chain seq x y z
N MET A 1 11.15 -13.49 72.26
CA MET A 1 11.10 -12.48 73.33
C MET A 1 9.94 -11.54 73.04
N VAL A 2 9.24 -11.15 74.09
CA VAL A 2 7.84 -10.69 74.15
C VAL A 2 7.56 -9.34 73.46
N VAL A 3 6.35 -9.24 72.90
CA VAL A 3 5.64 -8.07 72.36
C VAL A 3 5.55 -6.94 73.38
N THR A 4 5.73 -5.69 72.95
CA THR A 4 5.20 -4.52 73.67
C THR A 4 4.26 -3.72 72.76
N LYS A 5 3.03 -3.56 73.25
CA LYS A 5 1.87 -2.95 72.59
C LYS A 5 1.76 -1.53 73.16
N ALA A 6 1.73 -0.52 72.29
CA ALA A 6 1.38 0.85 72.69
C ALA A 6 -0.10 1.12 72.40
N SER A 7 -0.69 1.85 73.34
CA SER A 7 -2.10 2.04 73.65
C SER A 7 -2.88 2.96 72.70
N THR A 8 -4.14 2.60 72.46
CA THR A 8 -5.19 3.46 71.87
C THR A 8 -5.76 4.40 72.93
N PRO A 9 -6.02 5.69 72.64
CA PRO A 9 -6.98 6.49 73.40
C PRO A 9 -8.39 6.37 72.81
N ALA A 10 -9.34 6.47 73.73
CA ALA A 10 -10.74 6.16 73.59
C ALA A 10 -11.57 7.20 72.81
N GLY A 11 -12.68 6.72 72.25
CA GLY A 11 -13.95 7.45 72.30
C GLY A 11 -14.26 8.39 71.15
N LEU A 12 -14.79 7.85 70.04
CA LEU A 12 -15.77 8.54 69.20
C LEU A 12 -16.80 7.50 68.71
N ASN A 13 -18.03 7.69 69.18
CA ASN A 13 -19.22 6.86 68.94
C ASN A 13 -19.67 6.98 67.47
N PRO A 14 -19.66 5.91 66.65
CA PRO A 14 -20.06 6.00 65.25
C PRO A 14 -21.57 5.79 65.12
N LYS A 15 -22.36 6.82 65.40
CA LYS A 15 -23.76 6.87 64.95
C LYS A 15 -23.88 7.95 63.88
N HIS A 16 -24.18 7.50 62.67
CA HIS A 16 -24.31 8.27 61.41
C HIS A 16 -23.00 8.74 60.77
N CYS A 17 -22.29 7.82 60.13
CA CYS A 17 -21.43 8.17 59.00
C CYS A 17 -22.37 8.51 57.82
N ASN A 18 -22.50 9.80 57.49
CA ASN A 18 -23.30 10.25 56.35
C ASN A 18 -22.56 9.93 55.05
N VAL A 19 -22.70 8.67 54.59
CA VAL A 19 -22.01 8.12 53.41
C VAL A 19 -22.37 8.89 52.14
N GLU A 20 -23.57 9.47 52.08
CA GLU A 20 -24.03 10.29 50.95
C GLU A 20 -23.34 11.66 50.89
N GLY A 21 -23.08 12.30 52.03
CA GLY A 21 -22.33 13.56 52.09
C GLY A 21 -20.89 13.42 51.58
N VAL A 22 -20.20 12.36 52.00
CA VAL A 22 -18.81 12.07 51.57
C VAL A 22 -18.75 11.67 50.09
N ARG A 23 -19.78 10.98 49.58
CA ARG A 23 -19.88 10.59 48.18
C ARG A 23 -20.14 11.78 47.26
N ASN A 24 -21.01 12.72 47.67
CA ASN A 24 -21.26 13.93 46.90
C ASN A 24 -20.03 14.83 46.85
N GLN A 25 -19.33 15.03 47.97
CA GLN A 25 -18.09 15.81 47.99
C GLN A 25 -16.99 15.22 47.11
N ARG A 26 -16.79 13.89 47.11
CA ARG A 26 -15.84 13.24 46.18
C ARG A 26 -16.24 13.41 44.72
N THR A 27 -17.53 13.43 44.43
CA THR A 27 -18.03 13.57 43.06
C THR A 27 -17.87 15.01 42.56
N GLU A 28 -18.14 16.00 43.41
CA GLU A 28 -17.91 17.42 43.09
C GLU A 28 -16.43 17.74 42.91
N VAL A 29 -15.55 17.27 43.82
CA VAL A 29 -14.09 17.47 43.67
C VAL A 29 -13.58 16.78 42.40
N ALA A 30 -14.06 15.57 42.08
CA ALA A 30 -13.68 14.88 40.84
C ALA A 30 -14.23 15.57 39.58
N LEU A 31 -15.39 16.23 39.65
CA LEU A 31 -15.96 17.00 38.55
C LEU A 31 -15.22 18.33 38.35
N LEU A 32 -14.82 19.01 39.43
CA LEU A 32 -14.01 20.23 39.40
C LEU A 32 -12.59 19.94 38.88
N GLU A 33 -11.93 18.88 39.35
CA GLU A 33 -10.65 18.42 38.78
C GLU A 33 -10.75 18.02 37.30
N ARG A 34 -11.93 17.63 36.83
CA ARG A 34 -12.15 17.29 35.41
C ARG A 34 -12.46 18.53 34.57
N ALA A 35 -13.03 19.56 35.18
CA ALA A 35 -13.34 20.85 34.58
C ALA A 35 -12.13 21.80 34.50
N GLU A 36 -11.12 21.64 35.36
CA GLU A 36 -9.85 22.40 35.30
C GLU A 36 -8.80 21.77 34.35
N ARG A 37 -8.92 20.48 34.04
CA ARG A 37 -8.06 19.74 33.09
C ARG A 37 -8.34 19.84 31.56
N PRO A 38 -9.18 20.75 31.02
CA PRO A 38 -9.24 20.99 29.58
C PRO A 38 -8.02 21.76 29.06
N HIS A 39 -7.46 22.68 29.84
CA HIS A 39 -6.42 23.60 29.37
C HIS A 39 -5.02 22.98 29.37
N GLU A 40 -4.68 22.09 30.31
CA GLU A 40 -3.39 21.40 30.32
C GLU A 40 -3.28 20.30 29.25
N ARG A 41 -4.40 19.61 28.92
CA ARG A 41 -4.41 18.58 27.86
C ARG A 41 -4.31 19.14 26.44
N ALA A 42 -4.55 20.44 26.26
CA ALA A 42 -4.38 21.11 24.98
C ALA A 42 -2.91 21.52 24.71
N ALA A 43 -2.06 21.56 25.74
CA ALA A 43 -0.68 22.04 25.65
C ALA A 43 0.34 20.93 25.33
N GLU A 44 -0.01 19.65 25.48
CA GLU A 44 0.81 18.52 25.03
C GLU A 44 0.40 18.06 23.63
N GLN A 45 0.45 18.95 22.64
CA GLN A 45 0.69 18.47 21.28
C GLN A 45 2.17 18.11 21.19
N PRO A 46 2.56 16.85 20.90
CA PRO A 46 3.96 16.52 20.70
C PRO A 46 4.46 17.30 19.47
N THR A 47 5.19 18.39 19.72
CA THR A 47 5.77 19.31 18.73
C THR A 47 7.03 18.77 18.06
N SER A 48 7.18 17.46 17.98
CA SER A 48 8.17 16.81 17.13
C SER A 48 7.57 15.58 16.48
N ARG A 49 6.93 15.78 15.32
CA ARG A 49 6.83 14.69 14.35
C ARG A 49 8.25 14.38 13.91
N GLU A 50 8.91 13.41 14.57
CA GLU A 50 10.13 12.82 14.04
C GLU A 50 9.93 12.51 12.54
N PRO A 51 10.94 12.73 11.69
CA PRO A 51 10.82 12.38 10.29
C PRO A 51 10.46 10.89 10.20
N ARG A 52 9.21 10.61 9.81
CA ARG A 52 8.68 9.26 9.58
C ARG A 52 9.48 8.49 8.52
N TRP A 53 10.28 9.21 7.73
CA TRP A 53 11.11 8.63 6.69
C TRP A 53 12.44 8.16 7.27
N ARG A 54 12.62 6.84 7.31
CA ARG A 54 13.89 6.23 7.69
C ARG A 54 14.83 6.27 6.48
N PRO A 55 16.06 6.77 6.63
CA PRO A 55 17.03 6.73 5.54
C PRO A 55 17.28 5.28 5.12
N LEU A 56 17.44 5.07 3.80
CA LEU A 56 17.76 3.76 3.24
C LEU A 56 19.02 3.17 3.88
N SER A 57 18.94 1.91 4.32
CA SER A 57 20.10 1.15 4.81
C SER A 57 21.20 1.09 3.75
N ARG A 58 22.47 1.05 4.18
CA ARG A 58 23.63 0.86 3.28
C ARG A 58 23.45 -0.39 2.42
N THR A 59 22.98 -1.48 3.00
CA THR A 59 22.70 -2.74 2.27
C THR A 59 21.69 -2.54 1.15
N HIS A 60 20.65 -1.74 1.38
CA HIS A 60 19.63 -1.46 0.37
C HIS A 60 20.20 -0.66 -0.80
N LYS A 61 21.02 0.36 -0.51
CA LYS A 61 21.70 1.16 -1.54
C LYS A 61 22.67 0.33 -2.37
N ILE A 62 23.45 -0.54 -1.71
CA ILE A 62 24.37 -1.46 -2.39
C ILE A 62 23.58 -2.41 -3.29
N LEU A 63 22.50 -3.02 -2.77
CA LEU A 63 21.67 -3.93 -3.55
C LEU A 63 21.06 -3.23 -4.77
N PHE A 64 20.51 -2.03 -4.59
CA PHE A 64 20.00 -1.21 -5.71
C PHE A 64 21.08 -0.93 -6.75
N ALA A 65 22.26 -0.48 -6.34
CA ALA A 65 23.37 -0.17 -7.24
C ALA A 65 23.86 -1.42 -8.00
N VAL A 66 24.05 -2.55 -7.30
CA VAL A 66 24.47 -3.81 -7.91
C VAL A 66 23.43 -4.31 -8.91
N THR A 67 22.14 -4.28 -8.56
CA THR A 67 21.07 -4.68 -9.50
C THR A 67 20.99 -3.73 -10.70
N ALA A 68 21.20 -2.42 -10.50
CA ALA A 68 21.20 -1.44 -11.58
C ALA A 68 22.36 -1.67 -12.55
N VAL A 69 23.57 -1.92 -12.03
CA VAL A 69 24.74 -2.27 -12.84
C VAL A 69 24.49 -3.59 -13.57
N ALA A 70 23.97 -4.63 -12.91
CA ALA A 70 23.66 -5.89 -13.56
C ALA A 70 22.64 -5.71 -14.70
N TYR A 71 21.59 -4.92 -14.49
CA TYR A 71 20.61 -4.60 -15.52
C TYR A 71 21.22 -3.85 -16.70
N ALA A 72 22.03 -2.82 -16.44
CA ALA A 72 22.73 -2.05 -17.47
C ALA A 72 23.70 -2.94 -18.25
N THR A 73 24.43 -3.83 -17.59
CA THR A 73 25.33 -4.81 -18.23
C THR A 73 24.56 -5.72 -19.19
N VAL A 74 23.39 -6.22 -18.81
CA VAL A 74 22.56 -7.05 -19.70
C VAL A 74 22.08 -6.24 -20.91
N ILE A 75 21.65 -4.99 -20.72
CA ILE A 75 21.27 -4.11 -21.83
C ILE A 75 22.45 -3.94 -22.78
N VAL A 76 23.60 -3.47 -22.28
CA VAL A 76 24.80 -3.25 -23.11
C VAL A 76 25.18 -4.52 -23.84
N ALA A 77 25.20 -5.66 -23.15
CA ALA A 77 25.56 -6.95 -23.72
C ALA A 77 24.65 -7.40 -24.87
N VAL A 78 23.36 -7.06 -24.82
CA VAL A 78 22.38 -7.31 -25.89
C VAL A 78 22.62 -6.38 -27.08
N PHE A 79 22.83 -5.08 -26.81
CA PHE A 79 23.12 -4.09 -27.86
C PHE A 79 24.46 -4.34 -28.58
N THR A 80 25.47 -4.82 -27.87
CA THR A 80 26.79 -5.11 -28.46
C THR A 80 26.91 -6.52 -29.05
N THR A 81 25.81 -7.28 -29.14
CA THR A 81 25.79 -8.67 -29.67
C THR A 81 26.89 -9.53 -29.03
N SER A 82 26.95 -9.50 -27.69
CA SER A 82 28.01 -10.15 -26.92
C SER A 82 27.81 -11.67 -26.80
N ARG A 83 28.68 -12.34 -26.04
CA ARG A 83 28.53 -13.76 -25.68
C ARG A 83 27.20 -14.08 -24.97
N LEU A 84 26.54 -13.09 -24.35
CA LEU A 84 25.20 -13.29 -23.79
C LEU A 84 24.13 -13.49 -24.87
N VAL A 85 24.30 -12.88 -26.05
CA VAL A 85 23.44 -13.15 -27.21
C VAL A 85 23.74 -14.54 -27.76
N ALA A 86 25.01 -14.97 -27.80
CA ALA A 86 25.33 -16.35 -28.17
C ALA A 86 24.65 -17.37 -27.22
N LEU A 87 24.67 -17.11 -25.91
CA LEU A 87 23.95 -17.92 -24.92
C LEU A 87 22.44 -17.95 -25.15
N ASP A 88 21.83 -16.84 -25.58
CA ASP A 88 20.41 -16.81 -25.96
C ASP A 88 20.10 -17.85 -27.05
N TRP A 89 20.96 -17.93 -28.07
CA TRP A 89 20.83 -18.86 -29.18
C TRP A 89 21.12 -20.32 -28.77
N GLU A 90 22.11 -20.56 -27.91
CA GLU A 90 22.41 -21.89 -27.36
C GLU A 90 21.24 -22.45 -26.55
N VAL A 91 20.66 -21.63 -25.66
CA VAL A 91 19.51 -22.02 -24.86
C VAL A 91 18.28 -22.26 -25.74
N MET A 92 18.05 -21.40 -26.74
CA MET A 92 16.94 -21.59 -27.68
C MET A 92 17.10 -22.86 -28.53
N ALA A 93 18.32 -23.19 -28.95
CA ALA A 93 18.59 -24.38 -29.75
C ALA A 93 18.16 -25.68 -29.06
N PHE A 94 18.18 -25.71 -27.72
CA PHE A 94 17.73 -26.87 -26.94
C PHE A 94 16.21 -27.13 -27.05
N LYS A 95 15.39 -26.14 -27.40
CA LYS A 95 13.92 -26.25 -27.59
C LYS A 95 13.22 -27.20 -26.57
N PRO A 96 13.26 -26.91 -25.26
CA PRO A 96 12.71 -27.78 -24.21
C PRO A 96 11.27 -28.25 -24.46
N TYR A 97 10.44 -27.35 -25.00
CA TYR A 97 9.05 -27.59 -25.33
C TYR A 97 8.82 -28.73 -26.34
N MET A 98 9.83 -29.07 -27.15
CA MET A 98 9.78 -30.22 -28.08
C MET A 98 10.15 -31.53 -27.39
N HIS A 99 11.03 -31.50 -26.38
CA HIS A 99 11.49 -32.69 -25.67
C HIS A 99 10.47 -33.19 -24.64
N TRP A 100 9.76 -32.28 -23.97
CA TRP A 100 8.81 -32.65 -22.91
C TRP A 100 7.42 -32.03 -23.12
N PRO A 101 6.67 -32.42 -24.17
CA PRO A 101 5.39 -31.80 -24.51
C PRO A 101 4.30 -31.99 -23.44
N ALA A 102 4.42 -33.02 -22.59
CA ALA A 102 3.42 -33.34 -21.56
C ALA A 102 3.17 -32.18 -20.58
N VAL A 103 4.19 -31.37 -20.27
CA VAL A 103 4.06 -30.24 -19.33
C VAL A 103 3.66 -28.93 -20.02
N LEU A 104 3.64 -28.90 -21.35
CA LEU A 104 3.48 -27.67 -22.14
C LEU A 104 2.17 -26.93 -21.81
N ASN A 105 1.05 -27.65 -21.75
CA ASN A 105 -0.25 -27.06 -21.48
C ASN A 105 -0.32 -26.43 -20.09
N PHE A 106 0.18 -27.15 -19.07
CA PHE A 106 0.26 -26.63 -17.71
C PHE A 106 1.12 -25.35 -17.66
N LEU A 107 2.30 -25.38 -18.27
CA LEU A 107 3.23 -24.26 -18.28
C LEU A 107 2.69 -23.04 -19.04
N ASN A 108 1.94 -23.25 -20.12
CA ASN A 108 1.21 -22.18 -20.82
C ASN A 108 0.19 -21.51 -19.90
N TYR A 109 -0.67 -22.28 -19.23
CA TYR A 109 -1.61 -21.71 -18.26
C TYR A 109 -0.92 -21.01 -17.10
N TYR A 110 0.18 -21.59 -16.60
CA TYR A 110 0.98 -21.02 -15.52
C TYR A 110 1.55 -19.64 -15.88
N VAL A 111 2.10 -19.49 -17.08
CA VAL A 111 2.62 -18.20 -17.57
C VAL A 111 1.51 -17.21 -17.85
N ILE A 112 0.37 -17.65 -18.38
CA ILE A 112 -0.81 -16.79 -18.59
C ILE A 112 -1.34 -16.27 -17.26
N ALA A 113 -1.42 -17.11 -16.23
CA ALA A 113 -1.80 -16.68 -14.88
C ALA A 113 -0.83 -15.63 -14.32
N GLY A 114 0.45 -15.71 -14.69
CA GLY A 114 1.49 -14.71 -14.37
C GLY A 114 1.45 -13.43 -15.21
N GLN A 115 0.59 -13.33 -16.24
CA GLN A 115 0.46 -12.12 -17.04
C GLN A 115 -0.14 -10.96 -16.26
N ARG A 116 0.14 -9.73 -16.71
CA ARG A 116 -0.36 -8.48 -16.08
C ARG A 116 -1.86 -8.53 -15.84
N GLY A 117 -2.66 -8.87 -16.85
CA GLY A 117 -4.12 -8.84 -16.74
C GLY A 117 -4.64 -9.75 -15.62
N PRO A 118 -4.50 -11.09 -15.76
CA PRO A 118 -5.02 -12.03 -14.76
C PRO A 118 -4.43 -11.79 -13.36
N SER A 119 -3.11 -11.65 -13.24
CA SER A 119 -2.46 -11.46 -11.94
C SER A 119 -2.85 -10.13 -11.27
N ALA A 120 -2.95 -9.02 -12.02
CA ALA A 120 -3.34 -7.74 -11.46
C ALA A 120 -4.80 -7.74 -11.00
N ILE A 121 -5.70 -8.44 -11.68
CA ILE A 121 -7.11 -8.55 -11.26
C ILE A 121 -7.18 -9.27 -9.91
N VAL A 122 -6.56 -10.44 -9.80
CA VAL A 122 -6.58 -11.25 -8.57
C VAL A 122 -5.92 -10.50 -7.41
N VAL A 123 -4.75 -9.91 -7.64
CA VAL A 123 -4.03 -9.14 -6.62
C VAL A 123 -4.80 -7.88 -6.24
N SER A 124 -5.40 -7.15 -7.19
CA SER A 124 -6.20 -5.97 -6.89
C SER A 124 -7.45 -6.32 -6.08
N ALA A 125 -8.12 -7.43 -6.39
CA ALA A 125 -9.27 -7.90 -5.62
C ALA A 125 -8.86 -8.21 -4.17
N TRP A 126 -7.77 -8.97 -3.98
CA TRP A 126 -7.25 -9.29 -2.66
C TRP A 126 -6.78 -8.05 -1.88
N LEU A 127 -6.08 -7.13 -2.54
CA LEU A 127 -5.60 -5.88 -1.94
C LEU A 127 -6.76 -4.94 -1.60
N THR A 128 -7.82 -4.90 -2.40
CA THR A 128 -9.03 -4.14 -2.11
C THR A 128 -9.71 -4.67 -0.85
N TRP A 129 -9.86 -6.00 -0.75
CA TRP A 129 -10.36 -6.64 0.47
C TRP A 129 -9.46 -6.33 1.68
N ARG A 130 -8.13 -6.36 1.51
CA ARG A 130 -7.16 -5.97 2.55
C ARG A 130 -7.28 -4.49 2.92
N CYS A 131 -7.53 -3.58 1.98
CA CYS A 131 -7.73 -2.17 2.24
C CYS A 131 -8.99 -1.95 3.08
N TRP A 132 -10.08 -2.64 2.72
CA TRP A 132 -11.33 -2.61 3.48
C TRP A 132 -11.14 -3.11 4.93
N ARG A 133 -10.44 -4.23 5.12
CA ARG A 133 -10.16 -4.80 6.45
C ARG A 133 -9.25 -3.93 7.30
N GLN A 134 -8.23 -3.31 6.70
CA GLN A 134 -7.24 -2.48 7.41
C GLN A 134 -7.63 -1.00 7.52
N LYS A 135 -8.73 -0.58 6.87
CA LYS A 135 -9.15 0.84 6.77
C LYS A 135 -8.01 1.76 6.29
N SER A 136 -7.18 1.26 5.38
CA SER A 136 -6.04 1.96 4.79
C SER A 136 -6.00 1.67 3.29
N TRP A 137 -5.68 2.69 2.50
CA TRP A 137 -5.52 2.62 1.05
C TRP A 137 -4.10 2.24 0.63
N ARG A 138 -3.17 2.21 1.58
CA ARG A 138 -1.75 1.90 1.38
C ARG A 138 -1.49 0.67 0.51
N PRO A 139 -2.15 -0.50 0.70
CA PRO A 139 -1.91 -1.66 -0.16
C PRO A 139 -2.17 -1.39 -1.65
N LEU A 140 -3.24 -0.66 -1.99
CA LEU A 140 -3.57 -0.31 -3.38
C LEU A 140 -2.64 0.78 -3.92
N LEU A 141 -2.23 1.75 -3.09
CA LEU A 141 -1.28 2.80 -3.49
C LEU A 141 0.09 2.22 -3.81
N VAL A 142 0.59 1.28 -2.99
CA VAL A 142 1.85 0.57 -3.26
C VAL A 142 1.78 -0.20 -4.58
N LEU A 143 0.67 -0.90 -4.84
CA LEU A 143 0.46 -1.55 -6.13
C LEU A 143 0.46 -0.54 -7.28
N GLY A 144 -0.29 0.56 -7.16
CA GLY A 144 -0.39 1.59 -8.19
C GLY A 144 0.96 2.22 -8.53
N VAL A 145 1.73 2.64 -7.52
CA VAL A 145 3.08 3.17 -7.70
C VAL A 145 3.99 2.15 -8.39
N SER A 146 3.94 0.89 -7.96
CA SER A 146 4.74 -0.19 -8.56
C SER A 146 4.40 -0.40 -10.03
N LEU A 147 3.11 -0.38 -10.39
CA LEU A 147 2.67 -0.55 -11.78
C LEU A 147 3.12 0.63 -12.66
N VAL A 148 3.05 1.86 -12.13
CA VAL A 148 3.55 3.04 -12.85
C VAL A 148 5.06 2.91 -13.09
N LEU A 149 5.85 2.63 -12.05
CA LEU A 149 7.30 2.44 -12.16
C LEU A 149 7.66 1.33 -13.15
N LEU A 150 6.93 0.23 -13.13
CA LEU A 150 7.16 -0.89 -14.03
C LEU A 150 6.86 -0.54 -15.49
N ASN A 151 5.82 0.26 -15.76
CA ASN A 151 5.53 0.73 -17.12
C ASN A 151 6.55 1.76 -17.60
N MET A 152 6.96 2.70 -16.74
CA MET A 152 7.98 3.70 -17.09
C MET A 152 9.36 3.08 -17.32
N SER A 153 9.67 1.95 -16.68
CA SER A 153 10.93 1.22 -16.89
C SER A 153 10.82 0.19 -18.01
N VAL A 154 10.14 -0.94 -17.76
CA VAL A 154 10.04 -2.07 -18.71
C VAL A 154 9.27 -1.68 -19.96
N GLY A 155 8.19 -0.91 -19.83
CA GLY A 155 7.41 -0.46 -20.98
C GLY A 155 8.21 0.47 -21.89
N ALA A 156 8.94 1.44 -21.32
CA ALA A 156 9.79 2.35 -22.09
C ALA A 156 10.92 1.61 -22.84
N VAL A 157 11.64 0.70 -22.17
CA VAL A 157 12.71 -0.08 -22.82
C VAL A 157 12.15 -0.99 -23.90
N LYS A 158 10.96 -1.56 -23.70
CA LYS A 158 10.28 -2.38 -24.70
C LYS A 158 9.95 -1.60 -25.95
N ILE A 159 9.40 -0.40 -25.81
CA ILE A 159 9.11 0.50 -26.94
C ILE A 159 10.41 0.93 -27.63
N ALA A 160 11.45 1.24 -26.85
CA ALA A 160 12.73 1.71 -27.39
C ALA A 160 13.50 0.62 -28.13
N THR A 161 13.45 -0.63 -27.69
CA THR A 161 14.29 -1.71 -28.26
C THR A 161 13.62 -2.45 -29.40
N GLY A 162 12.30 -2.66 -29.36
CA GLY A 162 11.60 -3.33 -30.44
C GLY A 162 12.11 -4.75 -30.75
N ARG A 163 12.62 -5.49 -29.75
CA ARG A 163 13.28 -6.79 -29.95
C ARG A 163 12.30 -7.90 -30.33
N LEU A 164 12.61 -8.69 -31.36
CA LEU A 164 11.84 -9.89 -31.76
C LEU A 164 12.14 -11.10 -30.88
N GLY A 165 11.17 -12.01 -30.83
CA GLY A 165 11.25 -13.24 -30.04
C GLY A 165 11.83 -14.44 -30.75
N PRO A 166 12.21 -15.48 -29.98
CA PRO A 166 12.94 -16.61 -30.53
C PRO A 166 12.18 -17.37 -31.63
N HIS A 167 10.85 -17.41 -31.56
CA HIS A 167 9.99 -18.01 -32.59
C HIS A 167 9.96 -17.24 -33.92
N TYR A 168 10.33 -15.95 -33.92
CA TYR A 168 10.30 -15.06 -35.08
C TYR A 168 11.70 -14.59 -35.48
N ALA A 169 12.75 -15.18 -34.90
CA ALA A 169 14.12 -14.75 -35.11
C ALA A 169 14.57 -15.11 -36.55
N HIS A 170 15.20 -14.15 -37.23
CA HIS A 170 15.53 -14.30 -38.65
C HIS A 170 16.98 -14.69 -38.89
N VAL A 171 17.91 -14.26 -38.03
CA VAL A 171 19.34 -14.41 -38.26
C VAL A 171 20.03 -14.97 -37.02
N TYR A 172 20.58 -16.18 -37.14
CA TYR A 172 21.32 -16.81 -36.05
C TYR A 172 22.48 -15.94 -35.57
N GLY A 173 22.61 -15.77 -34.25
CA GLY A 173 23.64 -14.95 -33.63
C GLY A 173 23.34 -13.45 -33.59
N SER A 174 22.23 -12.99 -34.18
CA SER A 174 21.84 -11.58 -34.11
C SER A 174 21.17 -11.23 -32.78
N ASN A 175 21.12 -9.93 -32.43
CA ASN A 175 20.44 -9.43 -31.23
C ASN A 175 18.94 -9.19 -31.45
N GLU A 176 18.46 -9.25 -32.71
CA GLU A 176 17.05 -9.10 -33.11
C GLU A 176 16.37 -7.80 -32.60
N ILE A 177 17.15 -6.73 -32.36
CA ILE A 177 16.66 -5.40 -31.90
C ILE A 177 16.17 -4.57 -33.11
N PHE A 178 15.21 -3.68 -32.89
CA PHE A 178 14.63 -2.75 -33.88
C PHE A 178 13.87 -3.41 -35.03
N LEU A 179 13.43 -4.65 -34.85
CA LEU A 179 12.68 -5.41 -35.86
C LEU A 179 11.16 -5.38 -35.62
N GLY A 180 10.67 -4.34 -34.93
CA GLY A 180 9.24 -4.14 -34.65
C GLY A 180 8.65 -5.12 -33.62
N GLY A 181 9.50 -5.89 -32.93
CA GLY A 181 9.08 -6.74 -31.83
C GLY A 181 8.80 -5.95 -30.56
N GLY A 182 8.60 -6.65 -29.46
CA GLY A 182 8.30 -6.01 -28.19
C GLY A 182 8.43 -6.98 -27.06
N ILE A 183 9.53 -7.72 -26.99
CA ILE A 183 9.70 -8.78 -25.98
C ILE A 183 10.81 -8.50 -24.96
N PHE A 184 11.79 -7.64 -25.27
CA PHE A 184 12.84 -7.23 -24.35
C PHE A 184 12.47 -5.95 -23.60
N PRO A 185 12.69 -5.85 -22.28
CA PRO A 185 12.93 -6.96 -21.36
C PRO A 185 11.63 -7.76 -21.12
N SER A 186 11.76 -8.97 -20.56
CA SER A 186 10.61 -9.85 -20.34
C SER A 186 9.58 -9.22 -19.39
N GLY A 187 8.39 -8.97 -19.94
CA GLY A 187 7.27 -8.40 -19.21
C GLY A 187 6.77 -9.36 -18.13
N HIS A 188 6.44 -10.60 -18.50
CA HIS A 188 5.93 -11.63 -17.58
C HIS A 188 6.85 -11.81 -16.38
N THR A 189 8.15 -11.91 -16.63
CA THR A 189 9.16 -12.05 -15.59
C THR A 189 9.16 -10.85 -14.64
N ALA A 190 9.24 -9.63 -15.18
CA ALA A 190 9.27 -8.42 -14.35
C ALA A 190 7.98 -8.24 -13.54
N ASN A 191 6.82 -8.54 -14.13
CA ASN A 191 5.53 -8.49 -13.45
C ASN A 191 5.45 -9.51 -12.32
N ALA A 192 5.91 -10.74 -12.55
CA ALA A 192 5.91 -11.78 -11.53
C ALA A 192 6.72 -11.34 -10.31
N VAL A 193 7.94 -10.83 -10.54
CA VAL A 193 8.79 -10.31 -9.45
C VAL A 193 8.07 -9.19 -8.69
N VAL A 194 7.52 -8.20 -9.40
CA VAL A 194 6.85 -7.05 -8.75
C VAL A 194 5.58 -7.47 -8.00
N THR A 195 4.69 -8.22 -8.64
CA THR A 195 3.40 -8.62 -8.07
C THR A 195 3.59 -9.47 -6.81
N TRP A 196 4.38 -10.54 -6.90
CA TRP A 196 4.62 -11.40 -5.74
C TRP A 196 5.50 -10.72 -4.70
N GLY A 197 6.44 -9.87 -5.13
CA GLY A 197 7.26 -9.05 -4.25
C GLY A 197 6.43 -8.06 -3.43
N ILE A 198 5.39 -7.44 -4.00
CA ILE A 198 4.46 -6.57 -3.26
C ILE A 198 3.67 -7.37 -2.23
N VAL A 199 3.16 -8.55 -2.61
CA VAL A 199 2.45 -9.42 -1.68
C VAL A 199 3.35 -9.79 -0.49
N ALA A 200 4.61 -10.13 -0.75
CA ALA A 200 5.61 -10.40 0.28
C ALA A 200 5.96 -9.15 1.12
N TYR A 201 6.10 -8.00 0.48
CA TYR A 201 6.38 -6.71 1.13
C TYR A 201 5.27 -6.30 2.10
N LEU A 202 4.01 -6.57 1.75
CA LEU A 202 2.84 -6.30 2.58
C LEU A 202 2.56 -7.39 3.64
N ALA A 203 3.32 -8.49 3.64
CA ALA A 203 3.16 -9.58 4.60
C ALA A 203 3.87 -9.25 5.94
N THR A 204 3.09 -9.01 6.99
CA THR A 204 3.62 -8.67 8.32
C THR A 204 4.08 -9.89 9.12
N ARG A 205 3.24 -10.94 9.22
CA ARG A 205 3.50 -12.13 10.05
C ARG A 205 4.45 -13.15 9.41
N TRP A 206 4.40 -13.27 8.09
CA TRP A 206 5.06 -14.34 7.32
C TRP A 206 6.09 -13.81 6.33
N ARG A 207 6.72 -12.67 6.64
CA ARG A 207 7.61 -11.93 5.72
C ARG A 207 8.70 -12.79 5.08
N ARG A 208 9.34 -13.68 5.84
CA ARG A 208 10.41 -14.56 5.32
C ARG A 208 9.86 -15.58 4.31
N ILE A 209 8.81 -16.29 4.68
CA ILE A 209 8.18 -17.30 3.80
C ILE A 209 7.58 -16.61 2.56
N GLY A 210 6.91 -15.47 2.76
CA GLY A 210 6.39 -14.67 1.65
C GLY A 210 7.47 -14.23 0.66
N ALA A 211 8.63 -13.78 1.16
CA ALA A 211 9.76 -13.42 0.30
C ALA A 211 10.33 -14.62 -0.47
N LEU A 212 10.44 -15.79 0.18
CA LEU A 212 10.88 -17.02 -0.49
C LEU A 212 9.90 -17.47 -1.58
N LEU A 213 8.61 -17.46 -1.29
CA LEU A 213 7.57 -17.79 -2.27
C LEU A 213 7.55 -16.78 -3.43
N ALA A 214 7.71 -15.49 -3.13
CA ALA A 214 7.79 -14.47 -4.16
C ALA A 214 9.02 -14.62 -5.06
N GLY A 215 10.17 -14.91 -4.47
CA GLY A 215 11.39 -15.23 -5.21
C GLY A 215 11.21 -16.46 -6.09
N TRP A 216 10.62 -17.53 -5.54
CA TRP A 216 10.33 -18.75 -6.29
C TRP A 216 9.37 -18.50 -7.46
N MET A 217 8.26 -17.81 -7.23
CA MET A 217 7.29 -17.48 -8.29
C MET A 217 7.90 -16.59 -9.38
N GLY A 218 8.68 -15.57 -9.01
CA GLY A 218 9.38 -14.72 -9.96
C GLY A 218 10.40 -15.49 -10.81
N PHE A 219 11.14 -16.39 -10.17
CA PHE A 219 12.12 -17.25 -10.83
C PHE A 219 11.46 -18.30 -11.75
N SER A 220 10.47 -19.03 -11.26
CA SER A 220 9.78 -20.10 -12.01
C SER A 220 9.06 -19.56 -13.24
N ILE A 221 8.41 -18.40 -13.15
CA ILE A 221 7.74 -17.77 -14.31
C ILE A 221 8.78 -17.41 -15.37
N GLY A 222 9.93 -16.85 -14.98
CA GLY A 222 11.03 -16.56 -15.90
C GLY A 222 11.54 -17.81 -16.62
N LEU A 223 11.83 -18.88 -15.86
CA LEU A 223 12.24 -20.16 -16.44
C LEU A 223 11.18 -20.75 -17.38
N THR A 224 9.91 -20.59 -17.04
CA THR A 224 8.83 -21.09 -17.89
C THR A 224 8.79 -20.36 -19.23
N THR A 225 9.07 -19.06 -19.26
CA THR A 225 9.15 -18.32 -20.54
C THR A 225 10.31 -18.79 -21.44
N LEU A 226 11.43 -19.20 -20.84
CA LEU A 226 12.54 -19.83 -21.57
C LEU A 226 12.15 -21.21 -22.08
N TYR A 227 11.49 -22.00 -21.22
CA TYR A 227 11.01 -23.33 -21.57
C TYR A 227 10.08 -23.30 -22.80
N LEU A 228 9.16 -22.33 -22.83
CA LEU A 228 8.21 -22.14 -23.93
C LEU A 228 8.84 -21.51 -25.18
N GLY A 229 10.10 -21.06 -25.10
CA GLY A 229 10.79 -20.37 -26.19
C GLY A 229 10.18 -19.01 -26.55
N THR A 230 9.40 -18.40 -25.64
CA THR A 230 8.73 -17.10 -25.91
C THR A 230 9.66 -15.91 -25.68
N HIS A 231 10.70 -16.10 -24.88
CA HIS A 231 11.68 -15.08 -24.52
C HIS A 231 13.11 -15.63 -24.61
N TRP A 232 14.06 -14.74 -24.88
CA TRP A 232 15.47 -15.01 -24.77
C TRP A 232 15.94 -15.01 -23.30
N THR A 233 17.06 -15.67 -23.01
CA THR A 233 17.66 -15.72 -21.67
C THR A 233 17.95 -14.32 -21.13
N THR A 234 18.53 -13.46 -21.96
CA THR A 234 18.81 -12.06 -21.62
C THR A 234 17.54 -11.25 -21.36
N ASP A 235 16.42 -11.52 -22.05
CA ASP A 235 15.14 -10.86 -21.75
C ASP A 235 14.67 -11.18 -20.33
N VAL A 236 14.84 -12.44 -19.90
CA VAL A 236 14.46 -12.92 -18.58
C VAL A 236 15.37 -12.35 -17.50
N LEU A 237 16.70 -12.35 -17.72
CA LEU A 237 17.65 -11.71 -16.82
C LEU A 237 17.36 -10.22 -16.63
N ALA A 238 17.12 -9.51 -17.74
CA ALA A 238 16.73 -8.10 -17.71
C ALA A 238 15.38 -7.90 -17.00
N GLY A 239 14.41 -8.78 -17.22
CA GLY A 239 13.11 -8.75 -16.55
C GLY A 239 13.20 -8.95 -15.04
N TRP A 240 14.01 -9.91 -14.55
CA TRP A 240 14.25 -10.11 -13.12
C TRP A 240 14.90 -8.88 -12.49
N ALA A 241 15.95 -8.35 -13.12
CA ALA A 241 16.65 -7.19 -12.60
C ALA A 241 15.76 -5.93 -12.61
N ALA A 242 14.98 -5.70 -13.67
CA ALA A 242 14.04 -4.59 -13.75
C ALA A 242 12.95 -4.69 -12.66
N GLY A 243 12.36 -5.86 -12.46
CA GLY A 243 11.37 -6.08 -11.40
C GLY A 243 11.95 -5.86 -10.01
N ALA A 244 13.18 -6.34 -9.77
CA ALA A 244 13.90 -6.11 -8.52
C ALA A 244 14.21 -4.62 -8.29
N LEU A 245 14.63 -3.89 -9.32
CA LEU A 245 14.86 -2.44 -9.24
C LEU A 245 13.58 -1.68 -8.86
N VAL A 246 12.43 -2.05 -9.43
CA VAL A 246 11.14 -1.45 -9.06
C VAL A 246 10.86 -1.68 -7.57
N LEU A 247 11.02 -2.90 -7.06
CA LEU A 247 10.82 -3.21 -5.63
C LEU A 247 11.80 -2.46 -4.73
N LEU A 248 13.06 -2.34 -5.13
CA LEU A 248 14.09 -1.61 -4.40
C LEU A 248 13.87 -0.09 -4.47
N ALA A 249 13.18 0.42 -5.49
CA ALA A 249 12.81 1.83 -5.57
C ALA A 249 11.61 2.18 -4.66
N LEU A 250 10.75 1.22 -4.29
CA LEU A 250 9.52 1.50 -3.52
C LEU A 250 9.72 2.32 -2.23
N PRO A 251 10.74 2.08 -1.39
CA PRO A 251 10.91 2.87 -0.17
C PRO A 251 11.21 4.37 -0.44
N LEU A 252 11.64 4.73 -1.66
CA LEU A 252 11.80 6.13 -2.06
C LEU A 252 10.44 6.83 -2.26
N PHE A 253 9.41 6.08 -2.64
CA PHE A 253 8.04 6.58 -2.84
C PHE A 253 7.17 6.48 -1.59
N GLU A 254 7.70 5.92 -0.51
CA GLU A 254 7.03 5.76 0.78
C GLU A 254 6.42 7.07 1.31
N PRO A 255 7.09 8.25 1.24
CA PRO A 255 6.48 9.52 1.67
C PRO A 255 5.23 9.90 0.87
N VAL A 256 5.25 9.64 -0.44
CA VAL A 256 4.12 9.92 -1.34
C VAL A 256 2.96 8.98 -1.05
N VAL A 257 3.25 7.70 -0.81
CA VAL A 257 2.25 6.68 -0.45
C VAL A 257 1.59 7.04 0.88
N GLU A 258 2.36 7.38 1.91
CA GLU A 258 1.83 7.67 3.25
C GLU A 258 1.01 8.97 3.26
N SER A 259 1.52 10.05 2.66
CA SER A 259 0.77 11.32 2.56
C SER A 259 -0.55 11.16 1.80
N THR A 260 -0.55 10.35 0.73
CA THR A 260 -1.77 10.07 -0.04
C THR A 260 -2.75 9.21 0.76
N ASP A 261 -2.28 8.18 1.49
CA ASP A 261 -3.14 7.35 2.35
C ASP A 261 -3.78 8.17 3.48
N GLU A 262 -3.02 9.06 4.12
CA GLU A 262 -3.56 9.99 5.12
C GLU A 262 -4.64 10.91 4.56
N ARG A 263 -4.39 11.52 3.40
CA ARG A 263 -5.37 12.38 2.72
C ARG A 263 -6.63 11.62 2.35
N MET A 264 -6.50 10.42 1.79
CA MET A 264 -7.65 9.59 1.43
C MET A 264 -8.45 9.13 2.66
N ARG A 265 -7.78 8.77 3.76
CA ARG A 265 -8.45 8.42 5.02
C ARG A 265 -9.16 9.63 5.63
N GLN A 266 -8.60 10.83 5.52
CA GLN A 266 -9.26 12.06 5.99
C GLN A 266 -10.55 12.34 5.21
N VAL A 267 -10.47 12.38 3.88
CA VAL A 267 -11.65 12.59 3.01
C VAL A 267 -12.73 11.54 3.27
N TRP A 268 -12.34 10.28 3.46
CA TRP A 268 -13.29 9.22 3.73
C TRP A 268 -13.96 9.34 5.10
N ARG A 269 -13.24 9.81 6.13
CA ARG A 269 -13.82 10.12 7.45
C ARG A 269 -14.78 11.29 7.38
N GLU A 270 -14.42 12.38 6.71
CA GLU A 270 -15.27 13.56 6.51
C GLU A 270 -16.57 13.19 5.78
N ARG A 271 -16.50 12.42 4.68
CA ARG A 271 -17.69 11.95 3.96
C ARG A 271 -18.59 11.05 4.80
N ARG A 272 -18.01 10.20 5.66
CA ARG A 272 -18.79 9.36 6.58
C ARG A 272 -19.45 10.18 7.69
N PHE A 273 -18.77 11.20 8.19
CA PHE A 273 -19.34 12.15 9.15
C PHE A 273 -20.52 12.92 8.55
N LEU A 274 -20.37 13.44 7.32
CA LEU A 274 -21.43 14.16 6.61
C LEU A 274 -22.64 13.29 6.28
N ARG A 275 -22.44 12.01 5.91
CA ARG A 275 -23.55 11.05 5.69
C ARG A 275 -24.25 10.60 6.98
N GLY A 276 -23.57 10.66 8.13
CA GLY A 276 -24.12 10.29 9.43
C GLY A 276 -24.95 11.38 10.09
N ARG A 277 -24.84 12.63 9.61
CA ARG A 277 -25.67 13.74 10.06
C ARG A 277 -27.07 13.56 9.45
N LYS A 278 -28.04 13.12 10.26
CA LYS A 278 -29.44 13.36 9.92
C LYS A 278 -29.58 14.88 9.72
N PRO A 279 -30.28 15.37 8.68
CA PRO A 279 -30.57 16.79 8.60
C PRO A 279 -31.26 17.15 9.91
N ASP A 280 -30.64 18.03 10.69
CA ASP A 280 -31.29 18.61 11.86
C ASP A 280 -32.58 19.19 11.32
N SER A 281 -33.72 18.58 11.69
CA SER A 281 -35.02 19.15 11.42
C SER A 281 -35.03 20.45 12.18
N VAL A 282 -34.65 21.53 11.50
CA VAL A 282 -34.90 22.87 11.97
C VAL A 282 -36.41 22.99 11.97
N SER A 283 -37.03 22.58 13.07
CA SER A 283 -38.40 22.93 13.40
C SER A 283 -38.36 24.43 13.62
N VAL A 284 -38.48 25.18 12.52
CA VAL A 284 -38.83 26.59 12.54
C VAL A 284 -40.16 26.64 13.28
N THR A 285 -40.07 26.91 14.57
CA THR A 285 -41.25 27.12 15.39
C THR A 285 -41.74 28.49 14.98
N LEU A 286 -42.60 28.53 13.95
CA LEU A 286 -43.30 29.74 13.58
C LEU A 286 -44.03 30.23 14.83
N PRO A 287 -43.88 31.51 15.23
CA PRO A 287 -44.65 32.07 16.32
C PRO A 287 -46.14 31.83 16.05
N LYS A 288 -46.80 31.17 17.00
CA LYS A 288 -48.23 30.92 16.94
C LYS A 288 -48.92 32.28 16.88
N ALA A 289 -49.59 32.60 15.78
CA ALA A 289 -50.42 33.79 15.65
C ALA A 289 -51.60 33.67 16.63
N ARG A 290 -51.39 34.10 17.87
CA ARG A 290 -52.42 34.51 18.81
C ARG A 290 -51.95 35.85 19.37
N ASP A 291 -52.87 36.80 19.41
CA ASP A 291 -52.75 38.13 20.01
C ASP A 291 -52.40 39.30 19.07
N LEU A 292 -53.09 39.40 17.94
CA LEU A 292 -53.21 40.67 17.18
C LEU A 292 -54.67 41.04 16.82
N ASP A 293 -55.63 40.83 17.73
CA ASP A 293 -57.02 41.28 17.49
C ASP A 293 -57.65 42.09 18.64
N HIS A 294 -56.85 42.70 19.52
CA HIS A 294 -57.39 43.51 20.62
C HIS A 294 -56.81 44.91 20.80
N GLN A 295 -56.20 45.50 19.76
CA GLN A 295 -55.71 46.90 19.83
C GLN A 295 -55.98 47.76 18.60
N ASN A 296 -57.19 47.70 18.02
CA ASN A 296 -57.60 48.77 17.10
C ASN A 296 -59.08 49.14 17.19
N LYS A 297 -59.54 49.55 18.38
CA LYS A 297 -60.77 50.34 18.56
C LYS A 297 -60.59 51.36 19.69
N ARG A 298 -59.85 52.44 19.40
CA ARG A 298 -59.94 53.73 20.12
C ARG A 298 -59.78 54.82 19.06
N SER A 299 -60.90 55.33 18.54
CA SER A 299 -61.47 56.64 18.89
C SER A 299 -60.58 57.82 18.43
N ILE A 300 -60.88 58.34 17.24
CA ILE A 300 -60.45 59.68 16.81
C ILE A 300 -61.71 60.57 16.81
N PRO A 301 -61.77 61.63 17.63
CA PRO A 301 -62.80 62.66 17.52
C PRO A 301 -62.32 63.85 16.66
N ILE A 302 -63.22 64.28 15.76
CA ILE A 302 -63.66 65.65 15.41
C ILE A 302 -62.61 66.73 15.07
N GLY A 303 -62.80 67.40 13.92
CA GLY A 303 -62.61 68.86 13.84
C GLY A 303 -62.56 69.48 12.44
N TYR A 304 -63.64 70.21 12.11
CA TYR A 304 -63.86 71.23 11.06
C TYR A 304 -64.13 70.78 9.62
#